data_AF-A0A0F7TTD2-F1
#
_entry.id   AF-A0A0F7TTD2-F1
#
_cell.length_a   1.000
_cell.length_b   1.000
_cell.length_c   1.000
_cell.angle_alpha   90.00
_cell.angle_beta   90.00
_cell.angle_gamma   90.00
#
_symmetry.space_group_name_H-M   'P 1'
#
loop_
_entity.id
_entity.type
_entity.pdbx_description
1 polymer ?
#
loop_
_entity_poly.entity_id
_entity_poly.type
_entity_poly.pdbx_seq_one_letter_code
_entity_poly.pdbx_strand_id
1 'polypeptide(L)'
;MAALPTMRPLGCLRSLLKTQEAIQPQLGRRFLSTAYSQRPQRVPLPQNVPEHFLSQLPIRMRPENAPKPIKVYTPPPSARKACKDPIAKVTESQLETLDPKGERKALFDYRRNPRSVKPGDIVRVTFKNGDPFNGVVLSIKLRGIDTSILLRNELTRVAVEMSVKVFNPNIQSVEIVQRAQRKIRRARLYYMRSRKHDRRSVENVVNAYLRQKRAFMGKR
;
A
#
# COMPACT_ATOMS: atom_id res chain seq x y z
N MET A 1 -61.23 -3.87 -29.68
CA MET A 1 -61.32 -2.59 -30.41
C MET A 1 -60.02 -1.83 -30.23
N ALA A 2 -59.07 -2.01 -31.15
CA ALA A 2 -58.01 -1.07 -31.52
C ALA A 2 -57.12 -1.79 -32.55
N ALA A 3 -57.28 -1.43 -33.82
CA ALA A 3 -56.41 -1.83 -34.91
C ALA A 3 -55.31 -0.78 -35.08
N LEU A 4 -54.08 -1.21 -35.38
CA LEU A 4 -53.00 -0.39 -35.95
C LEU A 4 -52.24 -1.21 -37.01
N PRO A 5 -51.61 -0.53 -37.99
CA PRO A 5 -51.79 -0.88 -39.39
C PRO A 5 -50.63 -1.63 -40.05
N THR A 6 -51.01 -2.30 -41.13
CA THR A 6 -50.20 -2.91 -42.18
C THR A 6 -49.38 -1.88 -42.97
N MET A 7 -48.10 -2.16 -43.22
CA MET A 7 -47.32 -1.52 -44.28
C MET A 7 -46.82 -2.59 -45.25
N ARG A 8 -47.26 -2.45 -46.51
CA ARG A 8 -46.94 -3.29 -47.68
C ARG A 8 -45.53 -2.96 -48.20
N PRO A 9 -44.76 -3.93 -48.72
CA PRO A 9 -43.59 -3.65 -49.53
C PRO A 9 -44.03 -3.22 -50.94
N LEU A 10 -43.71 -1.99 -51.35
CA LEU A 10 -43.96 -1.49 -52.71
C LEU A 10 -42.76 -1.75 -53.61
N GLY A 11 -43.03 -2.50 -54.68
CA GLY A 11 -42.79 -2.03 -56.04
C GLY A 11 -41.35 -2.07 -56.55
N CYS A 12 -41.04 -3.15 -57.26
CA CYS A 12 -39.91 -3.24 -58.18
C CYS A 12 -40.07 -2.21 -59.31
N LEU A 13 -39.11 -1.29 -59.45
CA LEU A 13 -38.92 -0.46 -60.65
C LEU A 13 -37.49 -0.68 -61.18
N ARG A 14 -37.23 -1.89 -61.66
CA ARG A 14 -35.94 -2.31 -62.24
C ARG A 14 -35.98 -2.41 -63.77
N SER A 15 -36.68 -1.50 -64.44
CA SER A 15 -36.85 -1.60 -65.90
C SER A 15 -36.92 -0.27 -66.65
N LEU A 16 -36.10 0.74 -66.34
CA LEU A 16 -36.04 1.99 -67.14
C LEU A 16 -34.65 2.65 -67.25
N LEU A 17 -33.56 1.89 -67.24
CA LEU A 17 -32.26 2.43 -67.65
C LEU A 17 -31.55 1.47 -68.61
N LYS A 18 -31.77 1.74 -69.90
CA LYS A 18 -31.09 1.16 -71.04
C LYS A 18 -29.62 1.62 -70.98
N THR A 19 -28.73 0.76 -70.50
CA THR A 19 -27.28 1.03 -70.53
C THR A 19 -26.80 0.90 -71.97
N GLN A 20 -26.44 2.02 -72.59
CA GLN A 20 -25.51 2.01 -73.72
C GLN A 20 -24.20 1.40 -73.23
N GLU A 21 -23.65 0.46 -73.99
CA GLU A 21 -22.35 -0.14 -73.74
C GLU A 21 -21.27 0.93 -73.91
N ALA A 22 -20.84 1.54 -72.81
CA ALA A 22 -19.56 2.20 -72.74
C ALA A 22 -18.50 1.12 -72.51
N ILE A 23 -17.75 0.79 -73.55
CA ILE A 23 -16.51 0.02 -73.47
C ILE A 23 -15.55 0.80 -72.58
N GLN A 24 -15.57 0.50 -71.28
CA GLN A 24 -14.52 0.93 -70.38
C GLN A 24 -13.38 -0.08 -70.50
N PRO A 25 -12.18 0.30 -70.97
CA PRO A 25 -11.04 -0.59 -70.87
C PRO A 25 -10.84 -0.86 -69.39
N GLN A 26 -11.04 -2.10 -68.98
CA GLN A 26 -10.71 -2.54 -67.63
C GLN A 26 -9.20 -2.35 -67.48
N LEU A 27 -8.79 -1.22 -66.92
CA LEU A 27 -7.49 -1.06 -66.29
C LEU A 27 -7.43 -2.11 -65.20
N GLY A 28 -6.90 -3.28 -65.58
CA GLY A 28 -6.67 -4.40 -64.69
C GLY A 28 -5.79 -3.92 -63.55
N ARG A 29 -6.42 -3.58 -62.42
CA ARG A 29 -5.72 -3.38 -61.15
C ARG A 29 -5.14 -4.72 -60.78
N ARG A 30 -3.89 -4.95 -61.19
CA ARG A 30 -3.06 -6.04 -60.66
C ARG A 30 -2.79 -5.69 -59.20
N PHE A 31 -3.63 -6.18 -58.29
CA PHE A 31 -3.29 -6.18 -56.88
C PHE A 31 -2.18 -7.23 -56.69
N LEU A 32 -0.94 -6.77 -56.52
CA LEU A 32 0.15 -7.62 -56.09
C LEU A 32 -0.08 -7.96 -54.62
N SER A 33 -0.71 -9.11 -54.34
CA SER A 33 -0.74 -9.67 -53.01
C SER A 33 0.64 -10.27 -52.70
N THR A 34 1.40 -9.66 -51.80
CA THR A 34 2.62 -10.28 -51.29
C THR A 34 2.21 -11.41 -50.34
N ALA A 35 2.32 -12.65 -50.82
CA ALA A 35 2.21 -13.81 -49.96
C ALA A 35 3.38 -13.79 -48.97
N TYR A 36 3.09 -13.66 -47.68
CA TYR A 36 4.12 -13.75 -46.65
C TYR A 36 4.67 -15.18 -46.60
N SER A 37 5.91 -15.36 -47.04
CA SER A 37 6.65 -16.60 -46.80
C SER A 37 7.42 -16.48 -45.49
N GLN A 38 7.32 -17.51 -44.65
CA GLN A 38 8.14 -17.58 -43.44
C GLN A 38 9.61 -17.61 -43.86
N ARG A 39 10.45 -16.83 -43.16
CA ARG A 39 11.90 -16.91 -43.39
C ARG A 39 12.37 -18.35 -43.11
N PRO A 40 13.10 -18.98 -44.04
CA PRO A 40 13.56 -20.34 -43.84
C PRO A 40 14.45 -20.40 -42.59
N GLN A 41 14.23 -21.43 -41.76
CA GLN A 41 15.04 -21.66 -40.58
C GLN A 41 16.46 -22.04 -41.00
N ARG A 42 17.46 -21.67 -40.19
CA ARG A 42 18.85 -22.01 -40.47
C ARG A 42 19.02 -23.53 -40.31
N VAL A 43 19.36 -24.21 -41.40
CA VAL A 43 19.65 -25.65 -41.40
C VAL A 43 21.08 -25.84 -40.87
N PRO A 44 21.30 -26.70 -39.85
CA PRO A 44 22.65 -27.02 -39.39
C PRO A 44 23.40 -27.80 -40.47
N LEU A 45 24.73 -27.76 -40.43
CA LEU A 45 25.54 -28.63 -41.29
C LEU A 45 25.24 -30.11 -40.98
N PRO A 46 25.28 -30.99 -42.00
CA PRO A 46 25.12 -32.42 -41.77
C PRO A 46 26.24 -32.95 -40.87
N GLN A 47 25.93 -33.95 -40.03
CA GLN A 47 26.87 -34.47 -39.02
C GLN A 47 28.08 -35.19 -39.64
N ASN A 48 27.91 -35.80 -40.83
CA ASN A 48 28.90 -36.63 -41.49
C ASN A 48 29.42 -35.97 -42.78
N VAL A 49 29.97 -34.76 -42.70
CA VAL A 49 30.62 -34.12 -43.85
C VAL A 49 32.04 -34.66 -44.01
N PRO A 50 32.43 -35.21 -45.16
CA PRO A 50 33.80 -35.64 -45.42
C PRO A 50 34.80 -34.48 -45.31
N GLU A 51 35.99 -34.75 -44.78
CA GLU A 51 37.01 -33.74 -44.48
C GLU A 51 37.39 -32.88 -45.70
N HIS A 52 37.43 -33.47 -46.90
CA HIS A 52 37.75 -32.76 -48.14
C HIS A 52 36.75 -31.64 -48.48
N PHE A 53 35.48 -31.78 -48.08
CA PHE A 53 34.45 -30.76 -48.29
C PHE A 53 34.50 -29.63 -47.25
N LEU A 54 35.20 -29.80 -46.12
CA LEU A 54 35.32 -28.75 -45.10
C LEU A 54 36.06 -27.52 -45.61
N SER A 55 36.99 -27.69 -46.55
CA SER A 55 37.71 -26.60 -47.22
C SER A 55 36.80 -25.68 -48.04
N GLN A 56 35.69 -26.21 -48.56
CA GLN A 56 34.72 -25.47 -49.38
C GLN A 56 33.74 -24.65 -48.52
N LEU A 57 33.62 -24.97 -47.23
CA LEU A 57 32.75 -24.24 -46.31
C LEU A 57 33.34 -22.86 -46.00
N PRO A 58 32.49 -21.81 -45.87
CA PRO A 58 32.91 -20.52 -45.34
C PRO A 58 33.62 -20.70 -43.99
N ILE A 59 34.68 -19.92 -43.74
CA ILE A 59 35.54 -20.06 -42.54
C ILE A 59 34.71 -20.16 -41.25
N ARG A 60 33.69 -19.30 -41.09
CA ARG A 60 32.78 -19.27 -39.92
C ARG A 60 31.92 -20.52 -39.71
N MET A 61 31.76 -21.35 -40.74
CA MET A 61 30.94 -22.57 -40.75
C MET A 61 31.80 -23.82 -40.60
N ARG A 62 33.13 -23.72 -40.68
CA ARG A 62 34.02 -24.85 -40.45
C ARG A 62 34.01 -25.22 -38.96
N PRO A 63 34.00 -26.52 -38.63
CA PRO A 63 33.95 -26.98 -37.23
C PRO A 63 35.15 -26.47 -36.41
N GLU A 64 36.32 -26.32 -37.02
CA GLU A 64 37.54 -25.78 -36.39
C GLU A 64 37.40 -24.32 -35.94
N ASN A 65 36.59 -23.54 -36.64
CA ASN A 65 36.42 -22.09 -36.43
C ASN A 65 35.04 -21.76 -35.84
N ALA A 66 34.45 -22.72 -35.13
CA ALA A 66 33.19 -22.49 -34.44
C ALA A 66 33.31 -21.25 -33.52
N PRO A 67 32.33 -20.34 -33.54
CA PRO A 67 32.38 -19.16 -32.70
C PRO A 67 32.44 -19.58 -31.23
N LYS A 68 33.52 -19.17 -30.54
CA LYS A 68 33.64 -19.38 -29.09
C LYS A 68 32.45 -18.68 -28.42
N PRO A 69 31.76 -19.34 -27.47
CA PRO A 69 30.66 -18.70 -26.77
C PRO A 69 31.18 -17.46 -26.04
N ILE A 70 30.52 -16.32 -26.24
CA ILE A 70 30.85 -15.10 -25.53
C ILE A 70 30.59 -15.34 -24.04
N LYS A 71 31.61 -15.13 -23.19
CA LYS A 71 31.46 -15.22 -21.74
C LYS A 71 30.56 -14.08 -21.26
N VAL A 72 29.29 -14.40 -20.99
CA VAL A 72 28.34 -13.46 -20.41
C VAL A 72 28.53 -13.45 -18.90
N TYR A 73 29.05 -12.35 -18.36
CA TYR A 73 29.14 -12.17 -16.91
C TYR A 73 27.75 -11.93 -16.34
N THR A 74 27.38 -12.70 -15.31
CA THR A 74 26.12 -12.48 -14.61
C THR A 74 26.16 -11.15 -13.86
N PRO A 75 25.05 -10.40 -13.80
CA PRO A 75 24.99 -9.22 -12.97
C PRO A 75 25.18 -9.60 -11.48
N PRO A 76 25.74 -8.70 -10.65
CA PRO A 76 25.80 -8.92 -9.20
C PRO A 76 24.39 -9.08 -8.61
N PRO A 77 24.24 -9.72 -7.43
CA PRO A 77 22.94 -9.90 -6.81
C PRO A 77 22.29 -8.54 -6.51
N SER A 78 21.06 -8.35 -6.97
CA SER A 78 20.31 -7.10 -6.77
C SER A 78 19.98 -6.87 -5.29
N ALA A 79 20.06 -5.63 -4.82
CA ALA A 79 19.68 -5.26 -3.45
C ALA A 79 18.24 -5.69 -3.08
N ARG A 80 17.31 -5.71 -4.04
CA ARG A 80 15.92 -6.17 -3.85
C ARG A 80 15.82 -7.67 -3.55
N LYS A 81 16.76 -8.49 -4.05
CA LYS A 81 16.85 -9.92 -3.70
C LYS A 81 17.34 -10.09 -2.26
N ALA A 82 18.21 -9.19 -1.78
CA ALA A 82 18.69 -9.20 -0.40
C ALA A 82 17.61 -8.72 0.59
N CYS A 83 16.90 -7.63 0.26
CA CYS A 83 15.78 -7.14 1.06
C CYS A 83 14.62 -6.75 0.15
N LYS A 84 13.50 -7.48 0.26
CA LYS A 84 12.31 -7.23 -0.55
C LYS A 84 11.62 -5.92 -0.15
N ASP A 85 11.44 -5.72 1.15
CA ASP A 85 10.70 -4.60 1.74
C ASP A 85 11.60 -3.81 2.73
N PRO A 86 12.44 -2.89 2.23
CA PRO A 86 13.40 -2.17 3.06
C PRO A 86 12.71 -1.28 4.11
N ILE A 87 11.54 -0.71 3.79
CA ILE A 87 10.79 0.16 4.71
C ILE A 87 10.35 -0.62 5.95
N ALA A 88 9.80 -1.83 5.77
CA ALA A 88 9.39 -2.66 6.90
C ALA A 88 10.59 -2.98 7.80
N LYS A 89 11.72 -3.36 7.19
CA LYS A 89 12.94 -3.69 7.93
C LYS A 89 13.50 -2.49 8.72
N VAL A 90 13.47 -1.30 8.13
CA VAL A 90 13.87 -0.05 8.82
C VAL A 90 12.90 0.28 9.96
N THR A 91 11.59 0.10 9.76
CA THR A 91 10.63 0.34 10.85
C THR A 91 10.80 -0.66 12.00
N GLU A 92 11.13 -1.91 11.70
CA GLU A 92 11.43 -2.94 12.71
C GLU A 92 12.68 -2.57 13.52
N SER A 93 13.79 -2.24 12.86
CA SER A 93 15.04 -1.88 13.56
C SER A 93 14.90 -0.63 14.43
N GLN A 94 14.14 0.36 13.97
CA GLN A 94 13.85 1.55 14.77
C GLN A 94 12.93 1.23 15.96
N LEU A 95 11.92 0.36 15.78
CA LEU A 95 11.05 -0.07 16.88
C LEU A 95 11.82 -0.88 17.93
N GLU A 96 12.72 -1.77 17.51
CA GLU A 96 13.62 -2.50 18.41
C GLU A 96 14.47 -1.55 19.26
N THR A 97 14.88 -0.42 18.67
CA THR A 97 15.67 0.62 19.37
C THR A 97 14.81 1.44 20.35
N LEU A 98 13.59 1.82 19.96
CA LEU A 98 12.73 2.73 20.74
C LEU A 98 11.84 2.04 21.79
N ASP A 99 11.47 0.78 21.56
CA ASP A 99 10.63 -0.04 22.45
C ASP A 99 11.16 -1.48 22.49
N PRO A 100 12.33 -1.73 23.11
CA PRO A 100 12.97 -3.04 23.14
C PRO A 100 12.13 -4.11 23.85
N LYS A 101 11.29 -3.70 24.82
CA LYS A 101 10.38 -4.60 25.53
C LYS A 101 9.06 -4.82 24.80
N GLY A 102 8.72 -3.98 23.82
CA GLY A 102 7.43 -4.01 23.12
C GLY A 102 6.23 -3.60 23.98
N GLU A 103 6.44 -3.02 25.16
CA GLU A 103 5.38 -2.65 26.11
C GLU A 103 4.48 -1.55 25.52
N ARG A 104 5.07 -0.54 24.88
CA ARG A 104 4.30 0.56 24.28
C ARG A 104 3.55 0.07 23.05
N LYS A 105 4.16 -0.78 22.23
CA LYS A 105 3.49 -1.43 21.10
C LYS A 105 2.27 -2.23 21.56
N ALA A 106 2.43 -3.04 22.61
CA ALA A 106 1.32 -3.82 23.18
C ALA A 106 0.24 -2.94 23.82
N LEU A 107 0.61 -1.80 24.41
CA LEU A 107 -0.32 -0.84 24.99
C LEU A 107 -1.21 -0.15 23.95
N PHE A 108 -0.71 0.07 22.73
CA PHE A 108 -1.47 0.74 21.66
C PHE A 108 -2.05 -0.20 20.60
N ASP A 109 -1.77 -1.50 20.67
CA ASP A 109 -2.39 -2.51 19.80
C ASP A 109 -3.79 -2.92 20.31
N TYR A 110 -4.76 -2.03 20.10
CA TYR A 110 -6.14 -2.26 20.52
C TYR A 110 -6.91 -3.29 19.70
N ARG A 111 -6.32 -3.80 18.61
CA ARG A 111 -6.92 -4.86 17.80
C ARG A 111 -6.70 -6.22 18.43
N ARG A 112 -5.52 -6.43 19.02
CA ARG A 112 -5.10 -7.71 19.61
C ARG A 112 -5.19 -7.73 21.13
N ASN A 113 -4.95 -6.60 21.80
CA ASN A 113 -4.87 -6.55 23.27
C ASN A 113 -6.10 -5.88 23.89
N PRO A 114 -6.91 -6.57 24.73
CA PRO A 114 -8.05 -5.95 25.40
C PRO A 114 -7.64 -4.89 26.43
N ARG A 115 -6.41 -5.00 26.98
CA ARG A 115 -5.81 -4.06 27.94
C ARG A 115 -5.14 -2.86 27.27
N SER A 116 -5.20 -2.73 25.95
CA SER A 116 -4.68 -1.56 25.24
C SER A 116 -5.39 -0.27 25.62
N VAL A 117 -4.79 0.89 25.37
CA VAL A 117 -5.46 2.20 25.41
C VAL A 117 -6.57 2.24 24.34
N LYS A 118 -7.73 2.78 24.70
CA LYS A 118 -8.85 3.01 23.79
C LYS A 118 -9.26 4.49 23.79
N PRO A 119 -9.89 4.99 22.70
CA PRO A 119 -10.49 6.32 22.72
C PRO A 119 -11.46 6.45 23.89
N GLY A 120 -11.37 7.57 24.61
CA GLY A 120 -12.16 7.90 25.79
C GLY A 120 -11.57 7.46 27.12
N ASP A 121 -10.49 6.68 27.11
CA ASP A 121 -9.69 6.44 28.32
C ASP A 121 -8.98 7.73 28.75
N ILE A 122 -8.80 7.90 30.05
CA ILE A 122 -7.96 8.96 30.62
C ILE A 122 -6.55 8.40 30.77
N VAL A 123 -5.59 9.07 30.14
CA VAL A 123 -4.20 8.66 30.08
C VAL A 123 -3.34 9.76 30.70
N ARG A 124 -2.32 9.32 31.45
CA ARG A 124 -1.24 10.15 31.98
C ARG A 124 0.02 9.85 31.19
N VAL A 125 0.55 10.87 30.52
CA VAL A 125 1.82 10.81 29.81
C VAL A 125 2.87 11.52 30.66
N THR A 126 3.91 10.79 31.05
CA THR A 126 5.06 11.35 31.74
C THR A 126 6.19 11.55 30.75
N PHE A 127 6.67 12.78 30.64
CA PHE A 127 7.83 13.13 29.83
C PHE A 127 9.11 13.00 30.66
N LYS A 128 10.25 12.83 29.99
CA LYS A 128 11.58 12.88 30.62
C LYS A 128 11.86 14.26 31.22
N ASN A 129 11.45 15.30 30.50
CA ASN A 129 11.62 16.69 30.87
C ASN A 129 10.24 17.35 30.91
N GLY A 130 9.96 18.13 31.96
CA GLY A 130 8.71 18.89 32.12
C GLY A 130 7.58 18.13 32.81
N ASP A 131 6.44 18.80 32.91
CA ASP A 131 5.29 18.29 33.67
C ASP A 131 4.52 17.19 32.91
N PRO A 132 3.98 16.18 33.62
CA PRO A 132 3.19 15.15 33.00
C PRO A 132 1.87 15.72 32.47
N PHE A 133 1.50 15.33 31.25
CA PHE A 133 0.21 15.72 30.69
C PHE A 133 -0.82 14.62 30.85
N ASN A 134 -1.98 15.00 31.39
CA ASN A 134 -3.09 14.10 31.60
C ASN A 134 -4.25 14.55 30.73
N GLY A 135 -4.98 13.61 30.14
CA GLY A 135 -6.14 13.95 29.34
C GLY A 135 -6.92 12.75 28.86
N VAL A 136 -8.11 13.03 28.34
CA VAL A 136 -8.93 12.04 27.65
C VAL A 136 -8.36 11.81 26.25
N VAL A 137 -8.22 10.55 25.86
CA VAL A 137 -7.81 10.18 24.50
C VAL A 137 -8.97 10.42 23.53
N LEU A 138 -8.85 11.43 22.66
CA LEU A 138 -9.85 11.67 21.61
C LEU A 138 -9.64 10.77 20.41
N SER A 139 -8.40 10.52 20.02
CA SER A 139 -8.08 9.70 18.85
C SER A 139 -6.71 9.07 18.94
N ILE A 140 -6.57 7.87 18.38
CA ILE A 140 -5.31 7.14 18.24
C ILE A 140 -5.03 7.00 16.74
N LYS A 141 -3.86 7.44 16.29
CA LYS A 141 -3.38 7.29 14.92
C LYS A 141 -2.31 6.21 14.90
N LEU A 142 -2.63 5.03 14.35
CA LEU A 142 -1.68 3.93 14.19
C LEU A 142 -0.90 4.12 12.87
N ARG A 143 0.39 4.44 12.97
CA ARG A 143 1.29 4.71 11.82
C ARG A 143 2.68 4.09 12.05
N GLY A 144 2.71 2.84 12.53
CA GLY A 144 3.97 2.15 12.88
C GLY A 144 4.72 2.90 13.98
N ILE A 145 5.96 3.30 13.70
CA ILE A 145 6.79 4.12 14.60
C ILE A 145 6.18 5.49 14.92
N ASP A 146 5.39 6.02 14.00
CA ASP A 146 4.79 7.36 14.10
C ASP A 146 3.44 7.38 14.83
N THR A 147 3.14 6.28 15.54
CA THR A 147 1.88 6.13 16.27
C THR A 147 1.71 7.24 17.30
N SER A 148 0.55 7.90 17.25
CA SER A 148 0.28 9.07 18.07
C SER A 148 -1.09 9.03 18.72
N ILE A 149 -1.20 9.67 19.87
CA ILE A 149 -2.46 9.89 20.58
C ILE A 149 -2.75 11.37 20.68
N LEU A 150 -4.03 11.73 20.54
CA LEU A 150 -4.51 13.08 20.76
C LEU A 150 -5.23 13.10 22.10
N LEU A 151 -4.67 13.83 23.06
CA LEU A 151 -5.18 14.00 24.40
C LEU A 151 -5.86 15.36 24.52
N ARG A 152 -6.95 15.43 25.29
CA ARG A 152 -7.66 16.67 25.63
C ARG A 152 -7.79 16.81 27.15
N ASN A 153 -7.56 18.01 27.65
CA ASN A 153 -7.79 18.40 29.04
C ASN A 153 -8.27 19.86 29.12
N GLU A 154 -8.86 20.26 30.24
CA GLU A 154 -9.14 21.65 30.57
C GLU A 154 -8.25 22.05 31.75
N LEU A 155 -7.29 22.95 31.50
CA LEU A 155 -6.37 23.48 32.50
C LEU A 155 -6.83 24.87 32.90
N THR A 156 -7.15 25.07 34.18
CA THR A 156 -7.55 26.39 34.72
C THR A 156 -8.62 27.11 33.87
N ARG A 157 -9.60 26.36 33.33
CA ARG A 157 -10.69 26.82 32.44
C ARG A 157 -10.35 27.01 30.95
N VAL A 158 -9.13 26.69 30.52
CA VAL A 158 -8.73 26.71 29.11
C VAL A 158 -8.60 25.28 28.59
N ALA A 159 -9.29 24.97 27.49
CA ALA A 159 -9.19 23.66 26.86
C ALA A 159 -7.88 23.54 26.08
N VAL A 160 -7.08 22.52 26.40
CA VAL A 160 -5.80 22.22 25.78
C VAL A 160 -5.86 20.84 25.15
N GLU A 161 -5.41 20.74 23.89
CA GLU A 161 -5.22 19.47 23.20
C GLU A 161 -3.75 19.27 22.89
N MET A 162 -3.24 18.06 23.13
CA MET A 162 -1.86 17.71 22.82
C MET A 162 -1.79 16.40 22.05
N SER A 163 -1.10 16.43 20.91
CA SER A 163 -0.78 15.23 20.14
C SER A 163 0.59 14.71 20.56
N VAL A 164 0.63 13.49 21.07
CA VAL A 164 1.85 12.85 21.60
C VAL A 164 2.23 11.66 20.72
N LYS A 165 3.49 11.58 20.32
CA LYS A 165 4.07 10.47 19.56
C LYS A 165 4.55 9.39 20.51
N VAL A 166 3.86 8.27 20.59
CA VAL A 166 4.04 7.24 21.65
C VAL A 166 5.47 6.72 21.75
N PHE A 167 6.13 6.50 20.61
CA PHE A 167 7.48 5.94 20.56
C PHE A 167 8.59 7.00 20.67
N ASN A 168 8.24 8.27 20.93
CA ASN A 168 9.24 9.32 21.11
C ASN A 168 10.07 9.04 22.38
N PRO A 169 11.42 9.09 22.32
CA PRO A 169 12.28 8.83 23.46
C PRO A 169 12.12 9.86 24.59
N ASN A 170 11.54 11.03 24.34
CA ASN A 170 11.22 12.02 25.38
C ASN A 170 10.07 11.60 26.28
N ILE A 171 9.28 10.60 25.89
CA ILE A 171 8.24 10.03 26.74
C ILE A 171 8.89 8.98 27.63
N GLN A 172 8.68 9.11 28.93
CA GLN A 172 9.12 8.14 29.91
C GLN A 172 8.10 7.02 30.03
N SER A 173 6.84 7.34 30.38
CA SER A 173 5.77 6.36 30.56
C SER A 173 4.42 6.87 30.07
N VAL A 174 3.56 5.92 29.71
CA VAL A 174 2.16 6.18 29.37
C VAL A 174 1.30 5.26 30.22
N GLU A 175 0.52 5.85 31.12
CA GLU A 175 -0.27 5.14 32.13
C GLU A 175 -1.75 5.37 31.89
N ILE A 176 -2.55 4.31 32.01
CA ILE A 176 -4.01 4.41 31.97
C ILE A 176 -4.49 4.72 33.38
N VAL A 177 -5.02 5.94 33.55
CA VAL A 177 -5.52 6.45 34.83
C VAL A 177 -6.92 5.92 35.08
N GLN A 178 -7.80 6.07 34.08
CA GLN A 178 -9.19 5.63 34.17
C GLN A 178 -9.66 5.13 32.81
N ARG A 179 -10.35 3.99 32.81
CA ARG A 179 -11.02 3.46 31.62
C ARG A 179 -12.32 4.21 31.34
N ALA A 180 -12.71 4.26 30.07
CA ALA A 180 -14.04 4.71 29.69
C ALA A 180 -15.12 3.86 30.37
N GLN A 181 -16.11 4.51 30.99
CA GLN A 181 -17.20 3.82 31.72
C GLN A 181 -18.06 2.93 30.80
N ARG A 182 -18.22 3.33 29.54
CA ARG A 182 -19.00 2.62 28.53
C ARG A 182 -18.15 2.40 27.28
N LYS A 183 -18.44 1.32 26.55
CA LYS A 183 -17.82 1.06 25.25
C LYS A 183 -18.22 2.18 24.29
N ILE A 184 -17.22 2.93 23.84
CA ILE A 184 -17.41 4.03 22.92
C ILE A 184 -17.56 3.49 21.49
N ARG A 185 -18.54 4.03 20.76
CA ARG A 185 -18.93 3.57 19.42
C ARG A 185 -18.23 4.30 18.28
N ARG A 186 -17.42 5.31 18.56
CA ARG A 186 -16.69 6.10 17.56
C ARG A 186 -15.19 5.92 17.72
N ALA A 187 -14.46 5.86 16.61
CA ALA A 187 -13.00 5.77 16.63
C ALA A 187 -12.31 7.10 16.99
N ARG A 188 -12.98 8.24 16.73
CA ARG A 188 -12.47 9.60 17.01
C ARG A 188 -13.56 10.39 17.74
N LEU A 189 -13.21 11.00 18.86
CA LEU A 189 -14.14 11.64 19.79
C LEU A 189 -14.08 13.17 19.73
N TYR A 190 -13.93 13.74 18.53
CA TYR A 190 -13.86 15.19 18.38
C TYR A 190 -15.12 15.94 18.79
N TYR A 191 -16.25 15.24 18.92
CA TYR A 191 -17.47 15.80 19.49
C TYR A 191 -17.31 16.21 20.98
N MET A 192 -16.29 15.70 21.68
CA MET A 192 -15.96 16.09 23.06
C MET A 192 -15.39 17.52 23.17
N ARG A 193 -15.12 18.19 22.04
CA ARG A 193 -14.77 19.62 22.02
C ARG A 193 -15.97 20.52 22.36
N SER A 194 -17.19 20.02 22.14
CA SER A 194 -18.40 20.75 22.46
C SER A 194 -18.69 20.64 23.96
N ARG A 195 -19.05 21.76 24.60
CA ARG A 195 -19.29 21.86 26.06
C ARG A 195 -20.21 20.77 26.63
N LYS A 196 -21.20 20.31 25.87
CA LYS A 196 -22.15 19.25 26.27
C LYS A 196 -21.47 17.90 26.52
N HIS A 197 -20.43 17.57 25.76
CA HIS A 197 -19.78 16.26 25.78
C HIS A 197 -18.35 16.31 26.36
N ASP A 198 -17.89 17.49 26.73
CA ASP A 198 -16.55 17.68 27.27
C ASP A 198 -16.43 17.06 28.66
N ARG A 199 -15.31 16.39 28.92
CA ARG A 199 -15.00 15.85 30.24
C ARG A 199 -14.41 16.91 31.17
N ARG A 200 -14.06 18.08 30.64
CA ARG A 200 -13.46 19.20 31.39
C ARG A 200 -12.14 18.77 32.03
N SER A 201 -11.81 19.33 33.20
CA SER A 201 -10.56 19.00 33.91
C SER A 201 -10.57 17.57 34.42
N VAL A 202 -9.51 16.83 34.12
CA VAL A 202 -9.29 15.45 34.62
C VAL A 202 -8.39 15.39 35.86
N GLU A 203 -7.97 16.52 36.41
CA GLU A 203 -7.00 16.61 37.52
C GLU A 203 -7.44 15.82 38.75
N ASN A 204 -8.70 15.93 39.15
CA ASN A 204 -9.24 15.22 40.31
C ASN A 204 -9.15 13.69 40.16
N VAL A 205 -9.42 13.18 38.96
CA VAL A 205 -9.32 11.75 38.65
C VAL A 205 -7.87 11.28 38.74
N VAL A 206 -6.95 12.08 38.19
CA VAL A 206 -5.51 11.79 38.23
C VAL A 206 -4.99 11.80 39.66
N ASN A 207 -5.39 12.79 40.47
CA ASN A 207 -4.97 12.90 41.87
C ASN A 207 -5.46 11.71 42.70
N ALA A 208 -6.68 11.23 42.46
CA ALA A 208 -7.20 10.02 43.09
C ALA A 208 -6.38 8.77 42.68
N TYR A 209 -6.08 8.62 41.39
CA TYR A 209 -5.23 7.54 40.89
C TYR A 209 -3.83 7.58 41.50
N LEU A 210 -3.20 8.75 41.58
CA LEU A 210 -1.87 8.91 42.17
C LEU A 210 -1.87 8.58 43.66
N ARG A 211 -2.92 8.98 44.40
CA ARG A 211 -3.10 8.62 45.80
C ARG A 211 -3.22 7.10 45.98
N GLN A 212 -4.04 6.44 45.17
CA GLN A 212 -4.20 4.99 45.19
C GLN A 212 -2.89 4.28 44.82
N LYS A 213 -2.18 4.77 43.79
CA LYS A 213 -0.89 4.22 43.36
C LYS A 213 0.16 4.34 44.46
N ARG A 214 0.25 5.48 45.14
CA ARG A 214 1.17 5.68 46.28
C ARG A 214 0.85 4.74 47.44
N ALA A 215 -0.43 4.60 47.80
CA ALA A 215 -0.87 3.69 48.85
C ALA A 215 -0.51 2.23 48.53
N PHE A 216 -0.70 1.80 47.28
CA PHE A 216 -0.35 0.45 46.84
C PHE A 216 1.17 0.19 46.82
N MET A 217 1.96 1.20 46.43
CA MET A 217 3.42 1.07 46.35
C MET A 217 4.13 1.15 47.72
N GLY A 218 3.41 1.43 48.81
CA GLY A 218 3.95 1.39 50.18
C GLY A 218 5.05 2.40 50.50
N LYS A 219 5.35 3.35 49.61
CA LYS A 219 6.34 4.41 49.87
C LYS A 219 5.66 5.52 50.67
N ARG A 220 6.03 5.62 51.95
CA ARG A 220 5.88 6.85 52.75
C ARG A 220 6.80 7.92 52.17
#